data_AF-A0A1G4ED85-F1
#
_entry.id   AF-A0A1G4ED85-F1
#
_cell.length_a   1.000
_cell.length_b   1.000
_cell.length_c   1.000
_cell.angle_alpha   90.00
_cell.angle_beta   90.00
_cell.angle_gamma   90.00
#
_symmetry.space_group_name_H-M   'P 1'
#
loop_
_entity.id
_entity.type
_entity.pdbx_description
1 polymer ?
#
loop_
_entity_poly.entity_id
_entity_poly.type
_entity_poly.pdbx_seq_one_letter_code
_entity_poly.pdbx_strand_id
1 'polypeptide(L)'
;MSNDKEYILEEIKNNYNVIGKSAFYVIYEVLHRSCDKFTDNKESCCPNSTDWGGLSSKVTKILKDLYSNLYRIYATFPGQNNTYFEHTESREYKLFYTSLKYWLYDQIIINDLEVTGINEIFTGWEKNIKNKVNDTPSNPYVFNILTLDEIKRLKNIYALYSLLYNNNAEFETCNGNTCKYLEYFGKGLDVLISSINSCSGKAPMDNYCKEFDEFVNICKDESLDSGIIIYDESKKSEAKTAGKYLLSIQMYKNKPHYIYIKNEELLNYVKTSDFLSNKTTTIAATSVVGSAIGLSSIFYYFYKFTPFGSTLRKGKRKNIVNIEERANDSLLYTRDTEQIPFKNREYKVAYHTFSDT
;
A
#
# COMPACT_ATOMS: atom_id res chain seq x y z
N MET A 1 11.38 -10.32 14.80
CA MET A 1 12.24 -9.43 13.99
C MET A 1 12.26 -9.99 12.59
N SER A 2 11.61 -9.31 11.65
CA SER A 2 11.66 -9.66 10.22
C SER A 2 13.11 -9.55 9.76
N ASN A 3 13.65 -10.58 9.12
CA ASN A 3 14.97 -10.49 8.50
C ASN A 3 14.85 -9.58 7.27
N ASP A 4 15.53 -8.44 7.21
CA ASP A 4 15.38 -7.53 6.05
C ASP A 4 15.87 -8.14 4.72
N LYS A 5 16.62 -9.25 4.83
CA LYS A 5 17.04 -10.09 3.69
C LYS A 5 15.90 -10.96 3.13
N GLU A 6 14.88 -11.28 3.93
CA GLU A 6 13.70 -12.06 3.48
C GLU A 6 12.97 -11.40 2.30
N TYR A 7 13.10 -10.07 2.17
CA TYR A 7 12.43 -9.29 1.13
C TYR A 7 13.30 -9.11 -0.11
N ILE A 8 14.40 -9.85 -0.28
CA ILE A 8 15.16 -9.86 -1.54
C ILE A 8 14.33 -10.63 -2.58
N LEU A 9 14.25 -10.13 -3.82
CA LEU A 9 13.38 -10.76 -4.83
C LEU A 9 13.73 -12.23 -5.08
N GLU A 10 15.00 -12.58 -4.99
CA GLU A 10 15.48 -13.96 -5.14
C GLU A 10 14.98 -14.87 -4.01
N GLU A 11 14.98 -14.39 -2.76
CA GLU A 11 14.39 -15.12 -1.63
C GLU A 11 12.87 -15.28 -1.80
N ILE A 12 12.21 -14.23 -2.28
CA ILE A 12 10.78 -14.25 -2.63
C ILE A 12 10.50 -15.30 -3.72
N LYS A 13 11.28 -15.35 -4.82
CA LYS A 13 11.13 -16.39 -5.86
C LYS A 13 11.36 -17.80 -5.30
N ASN A 14 12.39 -18.00 -4.49
CA ASN A 14 12.70 -19.33 -3.94
C ASN A 14 11.56 -19.87 -3.08
N ASN A 15 10.84 -18.97 -2.41
CA ASN A 15 9.63 -19.32 -1.68
C ASN A 15 8.39 -19.43 -2.59
N TYR A 16 8.39 -18.78 -3.77
CA TYR A 16 7.24 -18.66 -4.67
C TYR A 16 7.64 -18.74 -6.15
N ASN A 17 7.71 -19.97 -6.67
CA ASN A 17 8.12 -20.25 -8.05
C ASN A 17 7.29 -19.50 -9.11
N VAL A 18 6.03 -19.18 -8.80
CA VAL A 18 5.13 -18.41 -9.66
C VAL A 18 5.69 -17.03 -10.01
N ILE A 19 6.36 -16.37 -9.05
CA ILE A 19 6.95 -15.04 -9.25
C ILE A 19 8.09 -15.11 -10.26
N GLY A 20 8.78 -16.26 -10.36
CA GLY A 20 9.85 -16.48 -11.33
C GLY A 20 9.44 -16.29 -12.80
N LYS A 21 8.14 -16.22 -13.09
CA LYS A 21 7.58 -15.99 -14.42
C LYS A 21 6.94 -14.61 -14.61
N SER A 22 6.92 -13.76 -13.57
CA SER A 22 6.30 -12.43 -13.67
C SER A 22 7.17 -11.48 -14.50
N ALA A 23 6.55 -10.54 -15.20
CA ALA A 23 7.27 -9.52 -15.98
C ALA A 23 8.27 -8.74 -15.11
N PHE A 24 7.87 -8.39 -13.87
CA PHE A 24 8.75 -7.74 -12.90
C PHE A 24 10.01 -8.57 -12.62
N TYR A 25 9.84 -9.88 -12.39
CA TYR A 25 10.96 -10.76 -12.07
C TYR A 25 11.93 -10.93 -13.26
N VAL A 26 11.38 -11.11 -14.47
CA VAL A 26 12.18 -11.20 -15.70
C VAL A 26 13.03 -9.95 -15.89
N ILE A 27 12.46 -8.76 -15.69
CA ILE A 27 13.21 -7.50 -15.72
C ILE A 27 14.29 -7.49 -14.65
N TYR A 28 13.95 -7.81 -13.41
CA TYR A 28 14.89 -7.81 -12.30
C TYR A 28 16.09 -8.75 -12.55
N GLU A 29 15.87 -9.93 -13.12
CA GLU A 29 16.97 -10.84 -13.49
C GLU A 29 17.92 -10.20 -14.50
N VAL A 30 17.41 -9.49 -15.51
CA VAL A 30 18.23 -8.73 -16.46
C VAL A 30 19.03 -7.65 -15.73
N LEU A 31 18.44 -6.97 -14.75
CA LEU A 31 19.12 -5.94 -13.96
C LEU A 31 20.23 -6.50 -13.05
N HIS A 32 20.15 -7.77 -12.68
CA HIS A 32 21.17 -8.46 -11.90
C HIS A 32 22.34 -8.96 -12.75
N ARG A 33 22.16 -9.09 -14.07
CA ARG A 33 23.22 -9.55 -14.98
C ARG A 33 24.31 -8.48 -15.13
N SER A 34 25.55 -8.93 -15.03
CA SER A 34 26.72 -8.12 -15.37
C SER A 34 26.66 -7.65 -16.83
N CYS A 35 27.09 -6.41 -17.09
CA CYS A 35 27.11 -5.85 -18.43
C CYS A 35 27.98 -6.67 -19.41
N ASP A 36 29.04 -7.34 -18.94
CA ASP A 36 29.91 -8.18 -19.78
C ASP A 36 29.21 -9.46 -20.31
N LYS A 37 27.98 -9.74 -19.87
CA LYS A 37 27.18 -10.89 -20.34
C LYS A 37 26.34 -10.59 -21.57
N PHE A 38 26.25 -9.33 -21.99
CA PHE A 38 25.47 -8.93 -23.15
C PHE A 38 26.35 -8.86 -24.40
N THR A 39 25.78 -9.20 -25.56
CA THR A 39 26.46 -9.15 -26.86
C THR A 39 26.22 -7.79 -27.51
N ASP A 40 26.70 -6.74 -26.87
CA ASP A 40 26.49 -5.32 -27.23
C ASP A 40 27.80 -4.54 -27.37
N ASN A 41 28.93 -5.23 -27.60
CA ASN A 41 30.27 -4.62 -27.61
C ASN A 41 30.62 -3.81 -26.36
N LYS A 42 30.02 -4.13 -25.21
CA LYS A 42 30.17 -3.41 -23.93
C LYS A 42 29.58 -2.01 -23.94
N GLU A 43 28.67 -1.69 -24.86
CA GLU A 43 27.98 -0.40 -24.89
C GLU A 43 27.17 -0.16 -23.62
N SER A 44 26.55 -1.19 -23.05
CA SER A 44 25.84 -1.07 -21.78
C SER A 44 26.75 -1.03 -20.56
N CYS A 45 28.05 -1.28 -20.68
CA CYS A 45 28.95 -1.20 -19.55
C CYS A 45 29.28 0.25 -19.20
N CYS A 46 29.35 0.55 -17.91
CA CYS A 46 29.82 1.85 -17.46
C CYS A 46 31.26 2.15 -17.95
N PRO A 47 31.51 3.31 -18.60
CA PRO A 47 32.82 3.65 -19.14
C PRO A 47 33.92 3.65 -18.08
N ASN A 48 35.07 3.05 -18.41
CA ASN A 48 36.25 3.03 -17.52
C ASN A 48 36.79 4.44 -17.20
N SER A 49 36.52 5.42 -18.05
CA SER A 49 36.91 6.82 -17.86
C SER A 49 36.04 7.57 -16.85
N THR A 50 34.99 6.95 -16.32
CA THR A 50 34.10 7.60 -15.33
C THR A 50 34.87 7.85 -14.04
N ASP A 51 35.02 9.12 -13.68
CA ASP A 51 35.60 9.51 -12.40
C ASP A 51 34.56 9.34 -11.29
N TRP A 52 34.88 8.47 -10.34
CA TRP A 52 34.03 8.17 -9.20
C TRP A 52 34.41 8.94 -7.94
N GLY A 53 35.45 9.80 -7.95
CA GLY A 53 35.68 10.80 -6.90
C GLY A 53 35.76 10.26 -5.46
N GLY A 54 36.73 9.38 -5.17
CA GLY A 54 37.04 8.93 -3.81
C GLY A 54 35.96 8.09 -3.12
N LEU A 55 34.87 7.72 -3.81
CA LEU A 55 33.84 6.83 -3.29
C LEU A 55 34.41 5.46 -2.91
N SER A 56 33.78 4.80 -1.95
CA SER A 56 34.19 3.44 -1.57
C SER A 56 34.11 2.47 -2.75
N SER A 57 34.98 1.45 -2.77
CA SER A 57 35.00 0.45 -3.84
C SER A 57 33.68 -0.29 -3.99
N LYS A 58 32.99 -0.54 -2.86
CA LYS A 58 31.69 -1.18 -2.79
C LYS A 58 30.60 -0.32 -3.44
N VAL A 59 30.52 0.96 -3.09
CA VAL A 59 29.55 1.90 -3.68
C VAL A 59 29.84 2.12 -5.17
N THR A 60 31.12 2.26 -5.53
CA THR A 60 31.54 2.41 -6.93
C THR A 60 31.06 1.25 -7.80
N LYS A 61 31.12 0.00 -7.29
CA LYS A 61 30.61 -1.17 -8.02
C LYS A 61 29.09 -1.07 -8.26
N ILE A 62 28.32 -0.77 -7.21
CA ILE A 62 26.85 -0.63 -7.31
C ILE A 62 26.48 0.48 -8.31
N LEU A 63 27.20 1.60 -8.30
CA LEU A 63 26.94 2.71 -9.21
C LEU A 63 27.28 2.39 -10.67
N LYS A 64 28.34 1.61 -10.93
CA LYS A 64 28.64 1.11 -12.28
C LYS A 64 27.54 0.18 -12.79
N ASP A 65 27.02 -0.68 -11.92
CA ASP A 65 25.91 -1.57 -12.26
C ASP A 65 24.61 -0.76 -12.48
N LEU A 66 24.35 0.27 -11.66
CA LEU A 66 23.22 1.21 -11.84
C LEU A 66 23.29 1.95 -13.17
N TYR A 67 24.46 2.47 -13.55
CA TYR A 67 24.68 3.09 -14.86
C TYR A 67 24.31 2.11 -15.98
N SER A 68 24.84 0.89 -15.88
CA SER A 68 24.65 -0.13 -16.91
C SER A 68 23.18 -0.54 -17.06
N ASN A 69 22.49 -0.66 -15.93
CA ASN A 69 21.06 -0.93 -15.87
C ASN A 69 20.22 0.18 -16.51
N LEU A 70 20.54 1.44 -16.22
CA LEU A 70 19.85 2.58 -16.82
C LEU A 70 20.07 2.66 -18.32
N TYR A 71 21.30 2.43 -18.80
CA TYR A 71 21.58 2.39 -20.22
C TYR A 71 20.68 1.37 -20.92
N ARG A 72 20.59 0.15 -20.40
CA ARG A 72 19.74 -0.90 -20.98
C ARG A 72 18.27 -0.49 -21.00
N ILE A 73 17.76 0.12 -19.93
CA ILE A 73 16.38 0.61 -19.87
C ILE A 73 16.17 1.72 -20.92
N TYR A 74 17.09 2.66 -21.02
CA TYR A 74 17.02 3.79 -21.94
C TYR A 74 17.05 3.35 -23.41
N ALA A 75 17.90 2.37 -23.73
CA ALA A 75 17.92 1.73 -25.04
C ALA A 75 16.63 0.97 -25.37
N THR A 76 15.73 0.72 -24.42
CA THR A 76 14.45 0.00 -24.65
C THR A 76 13.28 0.93 -25.04
N PHE A 77 13.47 2.26 -24.99
CA PHE A 77 12.39 3.19 -25.36
C PHE A 77 12.03 3.12 -26.85
N PRO A 78 10.74 3.33 -27.22
CA PRO A 78 10.30 3.31 -28.61
C PRO A 78 11.16 4.19 -29.52
N GLY A 79 11.60 3.62 -30.66
CA GLY A 79 12.52 4.28 -31.59
C GLY A 79 13.98 3.84 -31.46
N GLN A 80 14.31 3.04 -30.43
CA GLN A 80 15.60 2.40 -30.24
C GLN A 80 15.50 0.89 -30.55
N ASN A 81 16.49 0.34 -31.25
CA ASN A 81 16.55 -1.09 -31.59
C ASN A 81 17.12 -1.86 -30.39
N ASN A 82 16.28 -2.57 -29.63
CA ASN A 82 16.82 -3.29 -28.47
C ASN A 82 16.20 -4.67 -28.20
N THR A 83 17.07 -5.57 -27.74
CA THR A 83 16.89 -6.98 -27.40
C THR A 83 17.21 -7.30 -25.92
N TYR A 84 17.54 -6.32 -25.05
CA TYR A 84 17.95 -6.58 -23.66
C TYR A 84 16.84 -7.20 -22.81
N PHE A 85 15.60 -6.74 -23.00
CA PHE A 85 14.43 -7.22 -22.29
C PHE A 85 13.52 -7.95 -23.28
N GLU A 86 13.74 -9.26 -23.44
CA GLU A 86 12.88 -10.10 -24.28
C GLU A 86 11.42 -10.07 -23.74
N HIS A 87 10.46 -9.99 -24.65
CA HIS A 87 9.02 -10.10 -24.35
C HIS A 87 8.38 -9.00 -23.48
N THR A 88 9.05 -7.87 -23.26
CA THR A 88 8.45 -6.75 -22.53
C THR A 88 7.93 -5.71 -23.51
N GLU A 89 6.62 -5.47 -23.55
CA GLU A 89 6.06 -4.44 -24.45
C GLU A 89 6.59 -3.06 -24.06
N SER A 90 6.92 -2.23 -25.06
CA SER A 90 7.56 -0.92 -24.91
C SER A 90 6.75 0.12 -24.10
N ARG A 91 5.55 -0.22 -23.61
CA ARG A 91 4.67 0.64 -22.80
C ARG A 91 4.92 0.49 -21.29
N GLU A 92 5.75 -0.47 -20.87
CA GLU A 92 5.99 -0.79 -19.46
C GLU A 92 7.17 -0.03 -18.83
N TYR A 93 7.50 1.18 -19.32
CA TYR A 93 8.66 1.92 -18.79
C TYR A 93 8.59 2.21 -17.29
N LYS A 94 7.37 2.37 -16.76
CA LYS A 94 7.13 2.50 -15.32
C LYS A 94 7.57 1.23 -14.58
N LEU A 95 7.32 0.04 -15.15
CA LEU A 95 7.74 -1.23 -14.58
C LEU A 95 9.27 -1.37 -14.58
N PHE A 96 9.96 -0.98 -15.67
CA PHE A 96 11.42 -0.96 -15.69
C PHE A 96 11.99 -0.09 -14.58
N TYR A 97 11.45 1.11 -14.41
CA TYR A 97 11.87 2.05 -13.38
C TYR A 97 11.56 1.58 -11.94
N THR A 98 10.37 1.03 -11.70
CA THR A 98 10.03 0.43 -10.40
C THR A 98 10.96 -0.75 -10.08
N SER A 99 11.23 -1.60 -11.07
CA SER A 99 12.16 -2.73 -10.93
C SER A 99 13.58 -2.25 -10.63
N LEU A 100 14.02 -1.15 -11.25
CA LEU A 100 15.33 -0.55 -11.01
C LEU A 100 15.45 0.03 -9.59
N LYS A 101 14.44 0.75 -9.09
CA LYS A 101 14.42 1.22 -7.70
C LYS A 101 14.50 0.05 -6.72
N TYR A 102 13.69 -0.98 -6.97
CA TYR A 102 13.71 -2.19 -6.16
C TYR A 102 15.09 -2.84 -6.14
N TRP A 103 15.71 -3.01 -7.33
CA TRP A 103 17.06 -3.55 -7.46
C TRP A 103 18.09 -2.72 -6.70
N LEU A 104 18.07 -1.38 -6.81
CA LEU A 104 19.01 -0.52 -6.10
C LEU A 104 18.86 -0.68 -4.58
N TYR A 105 17.62 -0.74 -4.08
CA TYR A 105 17.33 -0.91 -2.66
C TYR A 105 17.76 -2.29 -2.16
N ASP A 106 17.60 -3.33 -2.98
CA ASP A 106 18.17 -4.65 -2.73
C ASP A 106 19.70 -4.58 -2.63
N GLN A 107 20.37 -3.91 -3.57
CA GLN A 107 21.82 -3.77 -3.51
C GLN A 107 22.26 -3.07 -2.23
N ILE A 108 21.59 -2.00 -1.81
CA ILE A 108 21.90 -1.29 -0.56
C ILE A 108 21.79 -2.22 0.66
N ILE A 109 20.73 -3.03 0.72
CA ILE A 109 20.46 -3.93 1.86
C ILE A 109 21.36 -5.18 1.85
N ILE A 110 21.55 -5.82 0.70
CA ILE A 110 22.41 -7.00 0.53
C ILE A 110 23.85 -6.65 0.90
N ASN A 111 24.28 -5.46 0.47
CA ASN A 111 25.60 -4.94 0.77
C ASN A 111 25.68 -4.28 2.16
N ASP A 112 24.63 -4.31 2.98
CA ASP A 112 24.65 -3.80 4.36
C ASP A 112 25.30 -2.40 4.45
N LEU A 113 24.89 -1.50 3.53
CA LEU A 113 25.49 -0.18 3.47
C LEU A 113 25.03 0.67 4.65
N GLU A 114 25.99 1.23 5.37
CA GLU A 114 25.74 2.23 6.40
C GLU A 114 25.33 3.58 5.78
N VAL A 115 24.92 4.53 6.63
CA VAL A 115 24.46 5.87 6.23
C VAL A 115 25.46 6.58 5.31
N THR A 116 26.75 6.45 5.57
CA THR A 116 27.82 7.02 4.72
C THR A 116 27.80 6.42 3.31
N GLY A 117 27.73 5.09 3.19
CA GLY A 117 27.64 4.40 1.91
C GLY A 117 26.35 4.72 1.14
N ILE A 118 25.23 4.90 1.84
CA ILE A 118 23.96 5.33 1.21
C ILE A 118 24.09 6.76 0.68
N ASN A 119 24.70 7.68 1.43
CA ASN A 119 24.95 9.05 0.97
C ASN A 119 25.90 9.07 -0.24
N GLU A 120 26.91 8.20 -0.25
CA GLU A 120 27.82 8.00 -1.38
C GLU A 120 27.07 7.53 -2.63
N ILE A 121 26.10 6.60 -2.50
CA ILE A 121 25.26 6.14 -3.62
C ILE A 121 24.51 7.33 -4.24
N PHE A 122 23.78 8.11 -3.44
CA PHE A 122 23.00 9.22 -3.99
C PHE A 122 23.88 10.35 -4.56
N THR A 123 25.00 10.65 -3.91
CA THR A 123 25.97 11.64 -4.41
C THR A 123 26.60 11.19 -5.73
N GLY A 124 26.99 9.92 -5.82
CA GLY A 124 27.57 9.35 -7.02
C GLY A 124 26.56 9.25 -8.16
N TRP A 125 25.30 8.91 -7.87
CA TRP A 125 24.21 9.00 -8.83
C TRP A 125 24.09 10.42 -9.41
N GLU A 126 23.96 11.42 -8.54
CA GLU A 126 23.72 12.81 -8.96
C GLU A 126 24.89 13.39 -9.75
N LYS A 127 26.13 13.11 -9.32
CA LYS A 127 27.32 13.66 -9.97
C LYS A 127 27.72 12.90 -11.23
N ASN A 128 27.62 11.57 -11.23
CA ASN A 128 28.31 10.73 -12.20
C ASN A 128 27.38 9.99 -13.17
N ILE A 129 26.09 9.86 -12.85
CA ILE A 129 25.15 9.08 -13.68
C ILE A 129 24.01 9.94 -14.21
N LYS A 130 23.40 10.78 -13.36
CA LYS A 130 22.28 11.63 -13.75
C LYS A 130 22.61 12.45 -14.99
N ASN A 131 21.82 12.27 -16.06
CA ASN A 131 21.99 12.90 -17.38
C ASN A 131 23.31 12.59 -18.13
N LYS A 132 24.08 11.59 -17.68
CA LYS A 132 25.36 11.16 -18.29
C LYS A 132 25.28 9.79 -18.95
N VAL A 133 24.13 9.13 -18.86
CA VAL A 133 23.87 7.87 -19.56
C VAL A 133 23.50 8.19 -21.01
N ASN A 134 24.01 7.41 -21.95
CA ASN A 134 23.59 7.52 -23.35
C ASN A 134 22.11 7.17 -23.50
N ASP A 135 21.48 7.65 -24.59
CA ASP A 135 20.06 7.43 -24.90
C ASP A 135 19.09 7.95 -23.82
N THR A 136 19.55 8.89 -22.98
CA THR A 136 18.73 9.48 -21.93
C THR A 136 17.44 10.09 -22.51
N PRO A 137 16.25 9.66 -22.06
CA PRO A 137 14.98 10.20 -22.55
C PRO A 137 14.78 11.64 -22.08
N SER A 138 13.88 12.37 -22.75
CA SER A 138 13.58 13.78 -22.42
C SER A 138 13.09 14.01 -20.98
N ASN A 139 12.50 12.99 -20.36
CA ASN A 139 12.17 12.97 -18.94
C ASN A 139 12.96 11.84 -18.25
N PRO A 140 14.23 12.09 -17.88
CA PRO A 140 15.08 11.08 -17.27
C PRO A 140 14.56 10.68 -15.90
N TYR A 141 14.88 9.45 -15.52
CA TYR A 141 14.51 8.97 -14.20
C TYR A 141 15.31 9.69 -13.10
N VAL A 142 14.67 9.92 -11.96
CA VAL A 142 15.28 10.62 -10.81
C VAL A 142 15.10 9.79 -9.55
N PHE A 143 16.19 9.63 -8.80
CA PHE A 143 16.17 9.10 -7.44
C PHE A 143 16.22 10.26 -6.45
N ASN A 144 15.29 10.28 -5.50
CA ASN A 144 15.37 11.18 -4.35
C ASN A 144 16.27 10.55 -3.27
N ILE A 145 16.94 11.40 -2.46
CA ILE A 145 17.81 10.95 -1.36
C ILE A 145 16.94 10.39 -0.24
N LEU A 146 17.24 9.17 0.20
CA LEU A 146 16.48 8.44 1.22
C LEU A 146 17.40 7.91 2.31
N THR A 147 16.85 7.80 3.52
CA THR A 147 17.44 7.05 4.64
C THR A 147 17.25 5.55 4.47
N LEU A 148 18.00 4.74 5.23
CA LEU A 148 17.85 3.29 5.21
C LEU A 148 16.43 2.82 5.59
N ASP A 149 15.79 3.48 6.56
CA ASP A 149 14.41 3.16 6.96
C ASP A 149 13.42 3.42 5.81
N GLU A 150 13.53 4.60 5.18
CA GLU A 150 12.70 4.97 4.03
C GLU A 150 12.90 4.02 2.84
N ILE A 151 14.14 3.59 2.58
CA ILE A 151 14.48 2.57 1.57
C ILE A 151 13.78 1.25 1.89
N LYS A 152 13.87 0.77 3.14
CA LYS A 152 13.20 -0.47 3.58
C LYS A 152 11.68 -0.38 3.42
N ARG A 153 11.10 0.77 3.75
CA ARG A 153 9.65 1.01 3.58
C ARG A 153 9.23 0.97 2.11
N LEU A 154 9.91 1.72 1.22
CA LEU A 154 9.60 1.69 -0.22
C LEU A 154 9.82 0.31 -0.83
N LYS A 155 10.88 -0.39 -0.41
CA LYS A 155 11.14 -1.77 -0.85
C LYS A 155 9.98 -2.70 -0.50
N ASN A 156 9.40 -2.63 0.71
CA ASN A 156 8.22 -3.45 1.05
C ASN A 156 7.01 -3.14 0.15
N ILE A 157 6.81 -1.87 -0.21
CA ILE A 157 5.73 -1.46 -1.14
C ILE A 157 5.97 -2.02 -2.54
N TYR A 158 7.21 -1.94 -3.03
CA TYR A 158 7.58 -2.47 -4.34
C TYR A 158 7.59 -4.01 -4.38
N ALA A 159 7.87 -4.68 -3.27
CA ALA A 159 7.71 -6.13 -3.15
C ALA A 159 6.23 -6.53 -3.25
N LEU A 160 5.32 -5.79 -2.60
CA LEU A 160 3.89 -5.96 -2.79
C LEU A 160 3.49 -5.75 -4.27
N TYR A 161 4.02 -4.71 -4.89
CA TYR A 161 3.75 -4.42 -6.30
C TYR A 161 4.24 -5.53 -7.23
N SER A 162 5.45 -6.06 -7.02
CA SER A 162 6.01 -7.14 -7.85
C SER A 162 5.20 -8.44 -7.73
N LEU A 163 4.63 -8.71 -6.56
CA LEU A 163 3.74 -9.84 -6.32
C LEU A 163 2.41 -9.71 -7.09
N LEU A 164 1.91 -8.48 -7.22
CA LEU A 164 0.60 -8.18 -7.79
C LEU A 164 0.64 -7.94 -9.31
N TYR A 165 1.77 -7.42 -9.82
CA TYR A 165 1.89 -6.99 -11.22
C TYR A 165 1.81 -8.16 -12.19
N ASN A 166 0.86 -8.10 -13.14
CA ASN A 166 0.61 -9.12 -14.17
C ASN A 166 0.54 -10.54 -13.59
N ASN A 167 0.11 -10.67 -12.34
CA ASN A 167 0.04 -11.94 -11.64
C ASN A 167 -1.42 -12.36 -11.51
N ASN A 168 -1.84 -13.28 -12.39
CA ASN A 168 -3.16 -13.93 -12.33
C ASN A 168 -3.07 -15.33 -11.75
N ALA A 169 -1.93 -15.71 -11.14
CA ALA A 169 -1.79 -17.04 -10.60
C ALA A 169 -2.72 -17.26 -9.40
N GLU A 170 -3.24 -18.47 -9.32
CA GLU A 170 -3.90 -18.97 -8.11
C GLU A 170 -2.84 -19.02 -7.01
N PHE A 171 -3.08 -18.27 -5.93
CA PHE A 171 -2.19 -18.34 -4.79
C PHE A 171 -2.48 -19.65 -4.07
N GLU A 172 -1.46 -20.51 -3.91
CA GLU A 172 -1.66 -21.80 -3.26
C GLU A 172 -2.34 -21.64 -1.90
N THR A 173 -3.34 -22.50 -1.64
CA THR A 173 -3.99 -22.58 -0.34
C THR A 173 -2.95 -22.82 0.75
N CYS A 174 -2.98 -21.98 1.77
CA CYS A 174 -2.14 -22.01 2.96
C CYS A 174 -1.99 -23.43 3.55
N ASN A 175 -0.78 -23.99 3.45
CA ASN A 175 -0.35 -25.29 3.98
C ASN A 175 1.11 -25.19 4.45
N GLY A 176 1.34 -24.98 5.75
CA GLY A 176 2.69 -24.85 6.32
C GLY A 176 3.39 -23.54 5.92
N ASN A 177 4.61 -23.61 5.37
CA ASN A 177 5.43 -22.44 4.98
C ASN A 177 4.82 -21.61 3.82
N THR A 178 3.81 -22.11 3.11
CA THR A 178 3.21 -21.41 1.97
C THR A 178 2.48 -20.12 2.35
N CYS A 179 2.12 -19.94 3.63
CA CYS A 179 1.54 -18.68 4.11
C CYS A 179 2.56 -17.54 4.28
N LYS A 180 3.88 -17.77 4.19
CA LYS A 180 4.86 -16.67 4.37
C LYS A 180 4.63 -15.53 3.37
N TYR A 181 4.18 -15.83 2.15
CA TYR A 181 3.82 -14.88 1.09
C TYR A 181 2.77 -13.88 1.57
N LEU A 182 1.83 -14.34 2.37
CA LEU A 182 0.77 -13.51 2.92
C LEU A 182 1.30 -12.58 4.03
N GLU A 183 2.37 -12.97 4.72
CA GLU A 183 3.10 -12.08 5.62
C GLU A 183 3.81 -10.98 4.83
N TYR A 184 4.48 -11.32 3.72
CA TYR A 184 5.07 -10.32 2.80
C TYR A 184 4.02 -9.37 2.26
N PHE A 185 2.89 -9.92 1.79
CA PHE A 185 1.76 -9.18 1.28
C PHE A 185 1.18 -8.23 2.34
N GLY A 186 0.88 -8.76 3.53
CA GLY A 186 0.30 -8.01 4.65
C GLY A 186 1.22 -6.89 5.11
N LYS A 187 2.52 -7.16 5.27
CA LYS A 187 3.51 -6.12 5.61
C LYS A 187 3.61 -5.05 4.54
N GLY A 188 3.67 -5.43 3.26
CA GLY A 188 3.69 -4.48 2.16
C GLY A 188 2.46 -3.57 2.14
N LEU A 189 1.28 -4.14 2.40
CA LEU A 189 0.02 -3.41 2.49
C LEU A 189 -0.02 -2.47 3.71
N ASP A 190 0.46 -2.92 4.85
CA ASP A 190 0.57 -2.10 6.06
C ASP A 190 1.48 -0.90 5.86
N VAL A 191 2.61 -1.12 5.21
CA VAL A 191 3.54 -0.04 4.84
C VAL A 191 2.87 0.89 3.83
N LEU A 192 2.16 0.38 2.81
CA LEU A 192 1.40 1.21 1.88
C LEU A 192 0.40 2.14 2.59
N ILE A 193 -0.45 1.59 3.45
CA ILE A 193 -1.49 2.36 4.17
C ILE A 193 -0.85 3.38 5.13
N SER A 194 0.18 2.98 5.89
CA SER A 194 0.87 3.90 6.79
C SER A 194 1.57 5.03 6.04
N SER A 195 2.05 4.76 4.83
CA SER A 195 2.71 5.75 3.95
C SER A 195 1.72 6.74 3.36
N ILE A 196 0.51 6.29 2.99
CA ILE A 196 -0.60 7.18 2.64
C ILE A 196 -0.87 8.15 3.78
N ASN A 197 -0.99 7.63 5.00
CA ASN A 197 -1.28 8.44 6.17
C ASN A 197 -0.15 9.42 6.48
N SER A 198 1.11 8.99 6.45
CA SER A 198 2.25 9.87 6.74
C SER A 198 2.47 10.94 5.67
N CYS A 199 2.21 10.62 4.40
CA CYS A 199 2.41 11.53 3.28
C CYS A 199 1.16 12.35 2.91
N SER A 200 0.12 12.32 3.74
CA SER A 200 -1.14 13.04 3.52
C SER A 200 -1.05 14.56 3.75
N GLY A 201 0.05 15.04 4.35
CA GLY A 201 0.29 16.45 4.69
C GLY A 201 0.44 17.38 3.48
N LYS A 202 0.30 18.69 3.71
CA LYS A 202 0.55 19.74 2.71
C LYS A 202 2.05 19.94 2.50
N ALA A 203 2.42 20.43 1.32
CA ALA A 203 3.80 20.71 0.91
C ALA A 203 4.59 21.58 1.91
N PRO A 204 5.94 21.47 1.96
CA PRO A 204 6.79 20.66 1.07
C PRO A 204 6.81 19.18 1.45
N MET A 205 6.73 18.30 0.45
CA MET A 205 6.89 16.86 0.66
C MET A 205 8.37 16.55 0.89
N ASP A 206 8.65 15.74 1.90
CA ASP A 206 9.96 15.12 2.06
C ASP A 206 10.27 14.18 0.87
N ASN A 207 11.51 13.73 0.78
CA ASN A 207 11.97 12.91 -0.34
C ASN A 207 11.27 11.55 -0.38
N TYR A 208 10.97 10.97 0.78
CA TYR A 208 10.19 9.74 0.87
C TYR A 208 8.80 9.89 0.28
N CYS A 209 8.09 10.96 0.62
CA CYS A 209 6.75 11.22 0.13
C CYS A 209 6.71 11.58 -1.35
N LYS A 210 7.78 12.15 -1.92
CA LYS A 210 7.92 12.30 -3.39
C LYS A 210 8.01 10.95 -4.09
N GLU A 211 8.88 10.07 -3.59
CA GLU A 211 9.03 8.70 -4.09
C GLU A 211 7.74 7.90 -3.96
N PHE A 212 7.06 8.05 -2.83
CA PHE A 212 5.78 7.40 -2.58
C PHE A 212 4.66 7.94 -3.48
N ASP A 213 4.62 9.25 -3.75
CA ASP A 213 3.64 9.85 -4.67
C ASP A 213 3.81 9.34 -6.10
N GLU A 214 5.06 9.15 -6.56
CA GLU A 214 5.33 8.49 -7.84
C GLU A 214 4.72 7.09 -7.89
N PHE A 215 4.87 6.30 -6.81
CA PHE A 215 4.23 4.99 -6.71
C PHE A 215 2.69 5.05 -6.72
N VAL A 216 2.10 6.00 -5.98
CA VAL A 216 0.65 6.22 -6.01
C VAL A 216 0.18 6.55 -7.43
N ASN A 217 0.93 7.37 -8.17
CA ASN A 217 0.62 7.70 -9.57
C ASN A 217 0.74 6.50 -10.49
N ILE A 218 1.66 5.56 -10.24
CA ILE A 218 1.69 4.26 -10.94
C ILE A 218 0.40 3.48 -10.68
N CYS A 219 -0.06 3.43 -9.43
CA CYS A 219 -1.31 2.73 -9.08
C CYS A 219 -2.58 3.40 -9.64
N LYS A 220 -2.50 4.66 -10.08
CA LYS A 220 -3.63 5.34 -10.75
C LYS A 220 -3.69 5.07 -12.25
N ASP A 221 -2.65 4.50 -12.84
CA ASP A 221 -2.59 4.23 -14.27
C ASP A 221 -3.32 2.94 -14.62
N GLU A 222 -4.54 3.07 -15.14
CA GLU A 222 -5.39 1.93 -15.54
C GLU A 222 -4.85 1.15 -16.75
N SER A 223 -3.86 1.69 -17.47
CA SER A 223 -3.22 0.97 -18.57
C SER A 223 -2.23 -0.10 -18.11
N LEU A 224 -1.85 -0.08 -16.83
CA LEU A 224 -0.94 -1.06 -16.23
C LEU A 224 -1.74 -2.18 -15.55
N ASP A 225 -1.29 -3.43 -15.71
CA ASP A 225 -1.81 -4.55 -14.95
C ASP A 225 -1.14 -4.64 -13.57
N SER A 226 -1.25 -3.58 -12.77
CA SER A 226 -0.55 -3.45 -11.49
C SER A 226 -1.05 -4.37 -10.37
N GLY A 227 -2.21 -5.02 -10.55
CA GLY A 227 -2.89 -5.82 -9.53
C GLY A 227 -3.43 -5.03 -8.32
N ILE A 228 -2.88 -3.83 -8.04
CA ILE A 228 -3.39 -2.80 -7.12
C ILE A 228 -3.66 -1.51 -7.88
N ILE A 229 -4.86 -0.94 -7.71
CA ILE A 229 -5.28 0.29 -8.39
C ILE A 229 -5.90 1.26 -7.41
N ILE A 230 -5.63 2.54 -7.61
CA ILE A 230 -6.14 3.62 -6.76
C ILE A 230 -6.97 4.59 -7.60
N TYR A 231 -8.16 4.93 -7.12
CA TYR A 231 -9.03 5.95 -7.72
C TYR A 231 -9.25 7.11 -6.75
N ASP A 232 -9.40 8.32 -7.29
CA ASP A 232 -9.77 9.52 -6.52
C ASP A 232 -11.29 9.56 -6.19
N GLU A 233 -12.08 8.72 -6.85
CA GLU A 233 -13.53 8.61 -6.66
C GLU A 233 -13.95 7.15 -6.53
N SER A 234 -15.09 6.90 -5.88
CA SER A 234 -15.64 5.55 -5.81
C SER A 234 -16.12 5.12 -7.19
N LYS A 235 -15.29 4.37 -7.92
CA LYS A 235 -15.81 3.53 -8.99
C LYS A 235 -16.56 2.39 -8.31
N LYS A 236 -17.89 2.51 -8.13
CA LYS A 236 -18.73 1.31 -7.95
C LYS A 236 -18.33 0.42 -9.11
N SER A 237 -17.70 -0.72 -8.82
CA SER A 237 -17.28 -1.69 -9.83
C SER A 237 -18.33 -1.73 -10.93
N GLU A 238 -18.07 -1.06 -12.05
CA GLU A 238 -18.85 -1.30 -13.24
C GLU A 238 -18.51 -2.74 -13.53
N ALA A 239 -19.50 -3.62 -13.35
CA ALA A 239 -19.38 -5.08 -13.36
C ALA A 239 -18.78 -5.68 -14.66
N LYS A 240 -18.25 -4.83 -15.55
CA LYS A 240 -17.64 -5.17 -16.84
C LYS A 240 -16.12 -5.28 -16.82
N THR A 241 -15.41 -4.79 -15.79
CA THR A 241 -14.02 -5.26 -15.53
C THR A 241 -14.05 -6.25 -14.38
N ALA A 242 -14.25 -7.53 -14.71
CA ALA A 242 -14.16 -8.62 -13.75
C ALA A 242 -12.83 -8.55 -12.98
N GLY A 243 -12.88 -8.73 -11.66
CA GLY A 243 -11.69 -8.87 -10.81
C GLY A 243 -11.06 -7.57 -10.34
N LYS A 244 -11.79 -6.64 -9.72
CA LYS A 244 -11.22 -5.57 -8.87
C LYS A 244 -12.10 -5.37 -7.63
N TYR A 245 -11.54 -5.60 -6.45
CA TYR A 245 -12.25 -5.58 -5.17
C TYR A 245 -11.77 -4.45 -4.27
N LEU A 246 -12.70 -3.68 -3.70
CA LEU A 246 -12.38 -2.60 -2.80
C LEU A 246 -11.75 -3.15 -1.52
N LEU A 247 -10.51 -2.73 -1.27
CA LEU A 247 -9.72 -3.13 -0.11
C LEU A 247 -9.88 -2.12 1.02
N SER A 248 -9.60 -0.84 0.74
CA SER A 248 -9.68 0.23 1.74
C SER A 248 -9.92 1.60 1.11
N ILE A 249 -10.38 2.53 1.94
CA ILE A 249 -10.55 3.94 1.58
C ILE A 249 -9.64 4.73 2.52
N GLN A 250 -8.74 5.52 1.95
CA GLN A 250 -7.79 6.35 2.70
C GLN A 250 -7.89 7.81 2.27
N MET A 251 -7.50 8.74 3.13
CA MET A 251 -7.37 10.15 2.77
C MET A 251 -5.91 10.43 2.40
N TYR A 252 -5.67 10.81 1.15
CA TYR A 252 -4.35 11.21 0.66
C TYR A 252 -4.45 12.59 0.01
N LYS A 253 -3.61 13.55 0.45
CA LYS A 253 -3.62 14.94 -0.03
C LYS A 253 -5.02 15.58 -0.01
N ASN A 254 -5.77 15.37 1.07
CA ASN A 254 -7.15 15.84 1.25
C ASN A 254 -8.18 15.31 0.24
N LYS A 255 -7.88 14.20 -0.45
CA LYS A 255 -8.80 13.52 -1.36
C LYS A 255 -8.99 12.06 -0.94
N PRO A 256 -10.20 11.50 -1.05
CA PRO A 256 -10.40 10.08 -0.84
C PRO A 256 -9.65 9.30 -1.93
N HIS A 257 -8.91 8.29 -1.52
CA HIS A 257 -8.22 7.34 -2.39
C HIS A 257 -8.82 5.96 -2.11
N TYR A 258 -9.49 5.41 -3.13
CA TYR A 258 -10.14 4.12 -3.08
C TYR A 258 -9.18 3.08 -3.64
N ILE A 259 -8.69 2.19 -2.78
CA ILE A 259 -7.67 1.20 -3.11
C ILE A 259 -8.36 -0.12 -3.46
N TYR A 260 -8.13 -0.63 -4.67
CA TYR A 260 -8.69 -1.88 -5.17
C TYR A 260 -7.58 -2.90 -5.44
N ILE A 261 -7.86 -4.18 -5.20
CA ILE A 261 -6.99 -5.31 -5.57
C ILE A 261 -7.69 -6.19 -6.60
N LYS A 262 -6.93 -6.75 -7.55
CA LYS A 262 -7.46 -7.56 -8.64
C LYS A 262 -7.94 -8.96 -8.23
N ASN A 263 -7.34 -9.53 -7.18
CA ASN A 263 -7.53 -10.91 -6.76
C ASN A 263 -8.46 -11.04 -5.52
N GLU A 264 -9.50 -11.87 -5.63
CA GLU A 264 -10.50 -12.08 -4.58
C GLU A 264 -9.98 -12.89 -3.39
N GLU A 265 -9.17 -13.92 -3.64
CA GLU A 265 -8.61 -14.78 -2.61
C GLU A 265 -7.67 -14.00 -1.72
N LEU A 266 -6.85 -13.13 -2.31
CA LEU A 266 -6.01 -12.17 -1.60
C LEU A 266 -6.84 -11.23 -0.72
N LEU A 267 -7.93 -10.67 -1.28
CA LEU A 267 -8.83 -9.81 -0.50
C LEU A 267 -9.43 -10.55 0.69
N ASN A 268 -9.92 -11.76 0.49
CA ASN A 268 -10.55 -12.57 1.52
C ASN A 268 -9.56 -12.88 2.63
N TYR A 269 -8.33 -13.27 2.28
CA TYR A 269 -7.28 -13.49 3.27
C TYR A 269 -7.03 -12.23 4.11
N VAL A 270 -6.79 -11.09 3.45
CA VAL A 270 -6.46 -9.84 4.15
C VAL A 270 -7.57 -9.41 5.10
N LYS A 271 -8.84 -9.58 4.69
CA LYS A 271 -10.01 -9.32 5.55
C LYS A 271 -10.09 -10.24 6.77
N THR A 272 -9.72 -11.51 6.60
CA THR A 272 -9.72 -12.50 7.70
C THR A 272 -8.47 -12.45 8.58
N SER A 273 -7.42 -11.77 8.12
CA SER A 273 -6.15 -11.64 8.82
C SER A 273 -6.11 -10.44 9.78
N ASP A 274 -5.20 -10.50 10.74
CA ASP A 274 -4.99 -9.41 11.71
C ASP A 274 -4.46 -8.10 11.10
N PHE A 275 -4.01 -8.13 9.83
CA PHE A 275 -3.47 -6.97 9.12
C PHE A 275 -4.48 -5.82 8.98
N LEU A 276 -5.76 -6.14 8.72
CA LEU A 276 -6.84 -5.15 8.65
C LEU A 276 -7.86 -5.26 9.79
N SER A 277 -7.98 -6.39 10.48
CA SER A 277 -8.98 -6.58 11.54
C SER A 277 -8.82 -5.61 12.71
N ASN A 278 -7.59 -5.14 12.97
CA ASN A 278 -7.25 -4.22 14.06
C ASN A 278 -7.15 -2.74 13.66
N LYS A 279 -7.31 -2.40 12.37
CA LYS A 279 -7.29 -1.01 11.91
C LYS A 279 -8.73 -0.56 11.69
N THR A 280 -9.11 0.56 12.31
CA THR A 280 -10.41 1.25 12.11
C THR A 280 -10.53 1.86 10.70
N THR A 281 -10.04 1.17 9.68
CA THR A 281 -10.36 1.49 8.29
C THR A 281 -11.80 1.07 8.04
N THR A 282 -12.62 1.99 7.54
CA THR A 282 -13.99 1.68 7.13
C THR A 282 -13.93 0.73 5.94
N ILE A 283 -13.87 -0.57 6.20
CA ILE A 283 -13.90 -1.62 5.19
C ILE A 283 -15.30 -1.55 4.57
N ALA A 284 -15.39 -1.02 3.37
CA ALA A 284 -16.60 -1.13 2.58
C ALA A 284 -16.79 -2.62 2.23
N ALA A 285 -17.70 -3.27 2.95
CA ALA A 285 -18.17 -4.60 2.65
C ALA A 285 -18.95 -4.55 1.32
N THR A 286 -18.23 -4.61 0.21
CA THR A 286 -18.82 -4.92 -1.09
C THR A 286 -18.30 -6.28 -1.52
N SER A 287 -18.77 -7.34 -0.86
CA SER A 287 -18.97 -8.61 -1.53
C SER A 287 -20.46 -8.76 -1.81
N VAL A 288 -20.72 -9.30 -3.00
CA VAL A 288 -22.00 -9.46 -3.63
C VAL A 288 -22.90 -10.34 -2.76
N VAL A 289 -23.90 -9.72 -2.14
CA VAL A 289 -25.30 -10.16 -1.94
C VAL A 289 -25.89 -9.14 -0.97
N GLY A 290 -26.96 -8.47 -1.40
CA GLY A 290 -27.48 -7.28 -0.76
C GLY A 290 -27.68 -7.43 0.75
N SER A 291 -27.15 -6.47 1.51
CA SER A 291 -27.62 -6.20 2.87
C SER A 291 -27.19 -4.80 3.29
N ALA A 292 -28.18 -4.08 3.78
CA ALA A 292 -28.13 -2.69 4.20
C ALA A 292 -27.15 -2.48 5.36
N ILE A 293 -25.99 -1.89 5.11
CA ILE A 293 -25.20 -1.25 6.16
C ILE A 293 -24.69 0.08 5.61
N GLY A 294 -25.25 1.16 6.13
CA GLY A 294 -25.08 2.54 5.64
C GLY A 294 -26.32 3.40 5.84
N LEU A 295 -27.45 2.80 6.25
CA LEU A 295 -28.68 3.53 6.51
C LEU A 295 -28.76 4.09 7.95
N SER A 296 -28.10 3.49 8.94
CA SER A 296 -28.30 3.87 10.35
C SER A 296 -27.81 5.29 10.68
N SER A 297 -26.69 5.74 10.12
CA SER A 297 -26.13 7.08 10.41
C SER A 297 -26.87 8.18 9.64
N ILE A 298 -27.29 7.90 8.41
CA ILE A 298 -28.04 8.83 7.56
C ILE A 298 -29.47 8.99 8.10
N PHE A 299 -30.12 7.90 8.55
CA PHE A 299 -31.42 8.00 9.19
C PHE A 299 -31.37 8.69 10.55
N TYR A 300 -30.30 8.55 11.34
CA TYR A 300 -30.17 9.36 12.57
C TYR A 300 -30.04 10.86 12.26
N TYR A 301 -29.29 11.22 11.23
CA TYR A 301 -29.18 12.61 10.79
C TYR A 301 -30.51 13.14 10.25
N PHE A 302 -31.24 12.37 9.43
CA PHE A 302 -32.57 12.79 8.96
C PHE A 302 -33.63 12.79 10.08
N TYR A 303 -33.54 11.87 11.04
CA TYR A 303 -34.40 11.87 12.22
C TYR A 303 -34.18 13.12 13.09
N LYS A 304 -32.92 13.52 13.29
CA LYS A 304 -32.55 14.65 14.16
C LYS A 304 -32.69 16.02 13.48
N PHE A 305 -32.44 16.12 12.17
CA PHE A 305 -32.28 17.40 11.47
C PHE A 305 -33.28 17.66 10.33
N THR A 306 -34.23 16.75 10.06
CA THR A 306 -35.36 17.03 9.15
C THR A 306 -36.70 16.99 9.88
N PRO A 307 -37.75 17.69 9.40
CA PRO A 307 -39.09 17.71 10.03
C PRO A 307 -39.79 16.35 10.08
N PHE A 308 -39.23 15.32 9.47
CA PHE A 308 -39.71 13.93 9.51
C PHE A 308 -39.70 13.33 10.93
N GLY A 309 -38.70 13.66 11.77
CA GLY A 309 -38.65 13.19 13.16
C GLY A 309 -39.73 13.83 14.05
N SER A 310 -40.09 15.09 13.78
CA SER A 310 -41.13 15.80 14.54
C SER A 310 -42.55 15.43 14.12
N THR A 311 -42.74 14.87 12.92
CA THR A 311 -44.04 14.36 12.44
C THR A 311 -44.37 12.99 13.05
N LEU A 312 -43.38 12.12 13.25
CA LEU A 312 -43.55 10.86 14.00
C LEU A 312 -43.91 11.08 15.48
N ARG A 313 -43.47 12.20 16.07
CA ARG A 313 -43.80 12.58 17.46
C ARG A 313 -45.25 13.01 17.67
N LYS A 314 -46.02 13.27 16.59
CA LYS A 314 -47.43 13.71 16.66
C LYS A 314 -48.46 12.60 16.38
N GLY A 315 -48.03 11.38 16.09
CA GLY A 315 -48.92 10.21 15.95
C GLY A 315 -49.13 9.51 17.29
N LYS A 316 -50.33 9.68 17.87
CA LYS A 316 -50.94 8.88 18.96
C LYS A 316 -50.00 8.25 20.01
N ARG A 317 -50.02 8.85 21.21
CA ARG A 317 -49.58 8.27 22.50
C ARG A 317 -50.00 6.79 22.64
N LYS A 318 -49.03 5.89 22.59
CA LYS A 318 -48.85 4.75 23.50
C LYS A 318 -47.35 4.49 23.59
N ASN A 319 -46.66 5.22 24.47
CA ASN A 319 -45.32 4.84 24.88
C ASN A 319 -45.44 3.71 25.90
N ILE A 320 -45.00 2.53 25.49
CA ILE A 320 -44.40 1.56 26.39
C ILE A 320 -42.99 2.10 26.67
N VAL A 321 -42.61 2.08 27.95
CA VAL A 321 -41.35 2.59 28.55
C VAL A 321 -41.40 4.07 28.98
N ASN A 322 -41.73 4.28 30.26
CA ASN A 322 -41.41 5.49 31.02
C ASN A 322 -39.92 5.46 31.37
N ILE A 323 -39.14 6.40 30.84
CA ILE A 323 -37.90 6.84 31.46
C ILE A 323 -38.15 8.29 31.84
N GLU A 324 -38.37 8.52 33.13
CA GLU A 324 -38.46 9.87 33.69
C GLU A 324 -37.08 10.53 33.57
N GLU A 325 -37.02 11.51 32.68
CA GLU A 325 -35.94 12.46 32.49
C GLU A 325 -36.08 13.52 33.59
N ARG A 326 -35.29 13.41 34.68
CA ARG A 326 -35.12 14.52 35.64
C ARG A 326 -33.86 15.29 35.28
N ALA A 327 -34.06 16.54 34.87
CA ALA A 327 -33.00 17.49 34.54
C ALA A 327 -32.35 18.06 35.81
N ASN A 328 -31.02 18.18 35.71
CA ASN A 328 -30.11 19.17 36.30
C ASN A 328 -30.22 19.54 37.78
N ASP A 329 -29.13 19.31 38.52
CA ASP A 329 -28.47 20.43 39.21
C ASP A 329 -26.99 20.15 39.49
N SER A 330 -26.25 21.26 39.48
CA SER A 330 -24.81 21.45 39.55
C SER A 330 -24.11 20.96 40.83
N LEU A 331 -22.78 20.81 40.71
CA LEU A 331 -21.71 21.13 41.68
C LEU A 331 -20.81 19.97 42.14
N LEU A 332 -19.50 20.24 41.93
CA LEU A 332 -18.36 19.93 42.80
C LEU A 332 -17.97 18.46 43.00
N TYR A 333 -16.86 18.13 42.34
CA TYR A 333 -16.01 17.00 42.66
C TYR A 333 -15.27 17.28 43.98
N THR A 334 -15.64 16.57 45.05
CA THR A 334 -14.80 16.37 46.23
C THR A 334 -14.83 14.90 46.63
N ARG A 335 -13.63 14.37 46.91
CA ARG A 335 -13.37 13.04 47.48
C ARG A 335 -14.15 12.85 48.77
N ASP A 336 -14.68 11.64 49.00
CA ASP A 336 -14.11 10.72 50.00
C ASP A 336 -14.78 9.35 49.98
N THR A 337 -14.05 8.44 50.58
CA THR A 337 -14.10 6.97 50.62
C THR A 337 -15.26 6.37 51.42
N GLU A 338 -15.39 5.05 51.24
CA GLU A 338 -15.86 4.02 52.19
C GLU A 338 -17.18 3.27 51.87
N GLN A 339 -17.14 2.00 52.29
CA GLN A 339 -17.92 0.86 51.85
C GLN A 339 -19.20 0.64 52.69
N ILE A 340 -19.89 -0.46 52.33
CA ILE A 340 -20.76 -1.38 53.10
C ILE A 340 -22.30 -1.07 53.18
N PRO A 341 -23.20 -2.06 53.44
CA PRO A 341 -24.04 -2.68 52.39
C PRO A 341 -25.56 -2.83 52.75
N PHE A 342 -26.33 -3.40 51.81
CA PHE A 342 -27.60 -4.17 51.92
C PHE A 342 -28.72 -3.75 52.91
N LYS A 343 -29.94 -3.51 52.39
CA LYS A 343 -31.20 -3.94 53.05
C LYS A 343 -32.36 -4.12 52.08
N ASN A 344 -33.18 -5.14 52.38
CA ASN A 344 -34.27 -5.70 51.58
C ASN A 344 -35.55 -4.83 51.53
N ARG A 345 -36.16 -4.86 50.33
CA ARG A 345 -37.58 -4.81 49.90
C ARG A 345 -38.70 -4.48 50.91
N GLU A 346 -39.64 -3.66 50.43
CA GLU A 346 -41.08 -3.81 50.70
C GLU A 346 -41.86 -3.63 49.38
N TYR A 347 -42.69 -4.62 49.01
CA TYR A 347 -43.59 -4.55 47.86
C TYR A 347 -45.01 -4.28 48.34
N LYS A 348 -45.71 -3.34 47.72
CA LYS A 348 -47.16 -3.15 47.90
C LYS A 348 -47.87 -3.59 46.63
N VAL A 349 -48.66 -4.65 46.73
CA VAL A 349 -49.53 -5.18 45.67
C VAL A 349 -50.91 -4.55 45.85
N ALA A 350 -51.46 -3.93 44.81
CA ALA A 350 -52.85 -3.49 44.77
C ALA A 350 -53.59 -4.33 43.72
N TYR A 351 -54.66 -4.99 44.14
CA TYR A 351 -55.54 -5.77 43.25
C TYR A 351 -56.67 -4.87 42.75
N HIS A 352 -56.96 -4.94 41.45
CA HIS A 352 -58.25 -4.51 40.91
C HIS A 352 -58.93 -5.68 40.22
N THR A 353 -60.12 -5.99 40.71
CA THR A 353 -61.05 -7.02 40.27
C THR A 353 -61.65 -6.68 38.90
N PHE A 354 -61.65 -7.65 38.00
CA PHE A 354 -62.41 -7.63 36.74
C PHE A 354 -63.88 -7.97 37.03
N SER A 355 -64.79 -7.27 36.34
CA SER A 355 -66.20 -7.67 36.20
C SER A 355 -66.51 -7.72 34.71
N ASP A 356 -66.77 -8.92 34.21
CA ASP A 356 -67.32 -9.16 32.88
C ASP A 356 -68.84 -9.11 32.97
N THR A 357 -69.48 -8.18 32.23
CA THR A 357 -70.73 -8.39 31.49
C THR A 357 -71.07 -7.17 30.64
#